data_AF-A0A7U2MEX3-F1
#
_entry.id   AF-A0A7U2MEX3-F1
#
_cell.length_a   1.000
_cell.length_b   1.000
_cell.length_c   1.000
_cell.angle_alpha   90.00
_cell.angle_beta   90.00
_cell.angle_gamma   90.00
#
_symmetry.space_group_name_H-M   'P 1'
#
loop_
_entity.id
_entity.type
_entity.pdbx_description
1 polymer ?
#
loop_
_entity_poly.entity_id
_entity_poly.type
_entity_poly.pdbx_seq_one_letter_code
_entity_poly.pdbx_strand_id
1 'polypeptide(L)'
;MTRGGTMGALLDAFRQSLSPYMEIWRRYIWHFFILYVVLLGVVLLTLVSKLNGENPVSVREKIHSPYDPLPLTISKALVLAKVREENVSWVDDLQPQWIPYIYTADNEPGYFPVPENKGREGMAYLTHIIDNYDTLTDITVFMHASATQWHNDVGDTNSSNVLSMLRLDTVKQKGYVNLRCQHRPGCPTAVRPFDPELLSSSSIVYRNFTTIYTELFNTSIETVPKEIGGVCCGQFALTKERIHQRRREDYVRMRDWAFSTSLDNFTVGSVFEMLWHMVFLEDPVSCPDTQQCYCELYDLCNE
;
A
#
# COMPACT_ATOMS: atom_id res chain seq x y z
N MET A 1 8.63 20.59 -104.63
CA MET A 1 9.19 19.46 -103.85
C MET A 1 9.65 20.00 -102.51
N THR A 2 8.83 19.85 -101.47
CA THR A 2 9.21 20.14 -100.08
C THR A 2 8.38 19.20 -99.20
N ARG A 3 9.02 18.12 -98.73
CA ARG A 3 8.48 17.14 -97.79
C ARG A 3 9.53 17.00 -96.69
N GLY A 4 9.22 17.43 -95.48
CA GLY A 4 10.11 17.28 -94.33
C GLY A 4 9.39 17.71 -93.07
N GLY A 5 9.23 16.78 -92.12
CA GLY A 5 8.76 17.10 -90.78
C GLY A 5 7.71 16.15 -90.21
N THR A 6 8.01 14.85 -90.06
CA THR A 6 7.14 13.94 -89.27
C THR A 6 7.88 12.87 -88.49
N MET A 7 9.22 12.95 -88.31
CA MET A 7 9.98 11.95 -87.51
C MET A 7 10.74 12.52 -86.30
N GLY A 8 10.81 13.85 -86.15
CA GLY A 8 11.41 14.50 -84.96
C GLY A 8 10.45 14.66 -83.77
N ALA A 9 9.16 14.86 -84.04
CA ALA A 9 8.18 15.21 -82.99
C ALA A 9 7.75 14.05 -82.07
N LEU A 10 7.88 12.79 -82.52
CA LEU A 10 7.47 11.62 -81.74
C LEU A 10 8.57 11.08 -80.80
N LEU A 11 9.85 11.30 -81.14
CA LEU A 11 10.97 10.92 -80.27
C LEU A 11 11.20 11.94 -79.14
N ASP A 12 10.93 13.23 -79.39
CA ASP A 12 11.03 14.27 -78.35
C ASP A 12 9.89 14.22 -77.34
N ALA A 13 8.68 13.81 -77.74
CA ALA A 13 7.53 13.66 -76.84
C ALA A 13 7.69 12.49 -75.85
N PHE A 14 8.36 11.40 -76.24
CA PHE A 14 8.67 10.27 -75.35
C PHE A 14 9.84 10.56 -74.40
N ARG A 15 10.79 11.41 -74.79
CA ARG A 15 11.92 11.80 -73.94
C ARG A 15 11.53 12.81 -72.85
N GLN A 16 10.52 13.64 -73.10
CA GLN A 16 10.06 14.67 -72.16
C GLN A 16 9.05 14.16 -71.11
N SER A 17 8.34 13.04 -71.32
CA SER A 17 7.35 12.56 -70.33
C SER A 17 7.90 11.58 -69.27
N LEU A 18 9.06 10.96 -69.52
CA LEU A 18 9.69 10.00 -68.59
C LEU A 18 10.66 10.64 -67.59
N SER A 19 11.05 11.90 -67.79
CA SER A 19 12.07 12.59 -66.96
C SER A 19 11.63 12.87 -65.52
N PRO A 20 10.42 13.39 -65.24
CA PRO A 20 10.03 13.73 -63.86
C PRO A 20 9.73 12.48 -63.02
N TYR A 21 9.18 11.43 -63.65
CA TYR A 21 8.85 10.17 -62.98
C TYR A 21 10.09 9.36 -62.60
N MET A 22 11.14 9.37 -63.44
CA MET A 22 12.39 8.66 -63.13
C MET A 22 13.20 9.33 -62.02
N GLU A 23 13.21 10.67 -61.91
CA GLU A 23 13.90 11.35 -60.80
C GLU A 23 13.19 11.16 -59.46
N ILE A 24 11.86 11.17 -59.45
CA ILE A 24 11.06 10.91 -58.25
C ILE A 24 11.29 9.47 -57.76
N TRP A 25 11.22 8.48 -58.66
CA TRP A 25 11.51 7.08 -58.35
C TRP A 25 12.95 6.88 -57.85
N ARG A 26 13.93 7.54 -58.45
CA ARG A 26 15.32 7.48 -58.02
C ARG A 26 15.51 8.05 -56.61
N ARG A 27 14.83 9.15 -56.26
CA ARG A 27 14.88 9.75 -54.92
C ARG A 27 14.23 8.86 -53.86
N TYR A 28 13.07 8.25 -54.15
CA TYR A 28 12.44 7.31 -53.22
C TYR A 28 13.25 6.01 -53.06
N ILE A 29 13.80 5.45 -54.14
CA ILE A 29 14.68 4.28 -54.08
C ILE A 29 15.91 4.56 -53.22
N TRP A 30 16.51 5.75 -53.34
CA TRP A 30 17.62 6.16 -52.47
C TRP A 30 17.22 6.23 -51.00
N HIS A 31 16.07 6.80 -50.68
CA HIS A 31 15.58 6.84 -49.30
C HIS A 31 15.29 5.44 -48.74
N PHE A 32 14.66 4.55 -49.53
CA PHE A 32 14.44 3.15 -49.12
C PHE A 32 15.74 2.37 -48.97
N PHE A 33 16.72 2.60 -49.86
CA PHE A 33 18.04 1.98 -49.77
C PHE A 33 18.79 2.43 -48.52
N ILE A 34 18.79 3.73 -48.21
CA ILE A 34 19.39 4.27 -46.98
C ILE A 34 18.71 3.66 -45.75
N LEU A 35 17.36 3.61 -45.73
CA LEU A 35 16.60 3.06 -44.61
C LEU A 35 16.88 1.55 -44.42
N TYR A 36 17.01 0.81 -45.52
CA TYR A 36 17.40 -0.60 -45.51
C TYR A 36 18.82 -0.79 -44.95
N VAL A 37 19.80 0.01 -45.38
CA VAL A 37 21.19 -0.07 -44.87
C VAL A 37 21.26 0.27 -43.38
N VAL A 38 20.50 1.27 -42.91
CA VAL A 38 20.41 1.62 -41.49
C VAL A 38 19.81 0.47 -40.67
N LEU A 39 18.68 -0.10 -41.13
CA LEU A 39 18.05 -1.24 -40.47
C LEU A 39 18.99 -2.46 -40.43
N LEU A 40 19.68 -2.75 -41.54
CA LEU A 40 20.66 -3.83 -41.61
C LEU A 40 21.83 -3.59 -40.62
N GLY A 41 22.29 -2.34 -40.50
CA GLY A 41 23.32 -1.94 -39.54
C GLY A 41 22.89 -2.11 -38.08
N VAL A 42 21.64 -1.76 -37.73
CA VAL A 42 21.08 -1.98 -36.38
C VAL A 42 20.95 -3.47 -36.06
N VAL A 43 20.50 -4.28 -37.03
CA VAL A 43 20.42 -5.74 -36.88
C VAL A 43 21.81 -6.37 -36.72
N LEU A 44 22.80 -5.92 -37.50
CA LEU A 44 24.20 -6.36 -37.36
C LEU A 44 24.80 -5.93 -36.02
N LEU A 45 24.56 -4.70 -35.55
CA LEU A 45 25.02 -4.23 -34.25
C LEU A 45 24.41 -5.04 -33.10
N THR A 46 23.11 -5.33 -33.14
CA THR A 46 22.45 -6.16 -32.12
C THR A 46 22.94 -7.61 -32.15
N LEU A 47 23.21 -8.17 -33.33
CA LEU A 47 23.85 -9.49 -33.48
C LEU A 47 25.29 -9.50 -32.95
N VAL A 48 26.09 -8.49 -33.25
CA VAL A 48 27.46 -8.36 -32.74
C VAL A 48 27.47 -8.13 -31.23
N SER A 49 26.55 -7.34 -30.69
CA SER A 49 26.38 -7.18 -29.23
C SER A 49 25.94 -8.47 -28.55
N LYS A 50 25.12 -9.32 -29.20
CA LYS A 50 24.78 -10.66 -28.70
C LYS A 50 25.91 -11.67 -28.83
N LEU A 51 26.72 -11.60 -29.89
CA LEU A 51 27.85 -12.50 -30.13
C LEU A 51 29.09 -12.13 -29.30
N ASN A 52 29.27 -10.84 -28.97
CA ASN A 52 30.35 -10.35 -28.09
C ASN A 52 29.91 -10.26 -26.62
N GLY A 53 28.69 -10.71 -26.30
CA GLY A 53 28.06 -10.61 -25.00
C GLY A 53 28.35 -11.77 -24.05
N GLU A 54 29.56 -12.32 -24.03
CA GLU A 54 30.05 -13.16 -22.91
C GLU A 54 31.56 -12.93 -22.71
N ASN A 55 31.91 -11.97 -21.86
CA ASN A 55 33.15 -12.06 -21.11
C ASN A 55 32.81 -12.79 -19.79
N PRO A 56 33.51 -13.86 -19.41
CA PRO A 56 33.25 -14.52 -18.14
C PRO A 56 33.62 -13.55 -17.01
N VAL A 57 32.60 -13.13 -16.27
CA VAL A 57 32.79 -12.52 -14.96
C VAL A 57 33.56 -13.53 -14.13
N SER A 58 34.73 -13.12 -13.62
CA SER A 58 35.48 -13.84 -12.61
C SER A 58 34.57 -14.06 -11.39
N VAL A 59 33.98 -15.25 -11.31
CA VAL A 59 33.32 -15.74 -10.10
C VAL A 59 34.46 -16.00 -9.11
N ARG A 60 34.70 -15.01 -8.25
CA ARG A 60 35.41 -15.25 -7.00
C ARG A 60 34.56 -16.24 -6.22
N GLU A 61 34.95 -17.52 -6.24
CA GLU A 61 34.40 -18.55 -5.37
C GLU A 61 34.46 -18.04 -3.93
N LYS A 62 33.32 -17.55 -3.44
CA LYS A 62 33.11 -17.29 -2.03
C LYS A 62 32.81 -18.66 -1.45
N ILE A 63 33.83 -19.31 -0.89
CA ILE A 63 33.70 -20.55 -0.13
C ILE A 63 32.61 -20.31 0.91
N HIS A 64 31.43 -20.89 0.68
CA HIS A 64 30.30 -20.79 1.58
C HIS A 64 30.60 -21.69 2.78
N SER A 65 30.69 -21.08 3.95
CA SER A 65 30.71 -21.80 5.21
C SER A 65 29.43 -22.66 5.27
N PRO A 66 29.48 -23.95 5.65
CA PRO A 66 28.31 -24.83 5.63
C PRO A 66 27.28 -24.54 6.75
N TYR A 67 27.32 -23.35 7.35
CA TYR A 67 26.46 -22.94 8.48
C TYR A 67 26.05 -21.47 8.42
N ASP A 68 25.74 -20.92 7.25
CA ASP A 68 24.83 -19.77 7.21
C ASP A 68 23.39 -20.33 7.16
N PRO A 69 22.59 -20.21 8.24
CA PRO A 69 21.17 -20.54 8.14
C PRO A 69 20.56 -19.68 7.04
N LEU A 70 19.77 -20.31 6.15
CA LEU A 70 18.93 -19.60 5.19
C LEU A 70 18.24 -18.42 5.92
N PRO A 71 18.28 -17.20 5.38
CA PRO A 71 17.70 -16.05 6.07
C PRO A 71 16.25 -16.38 6.42
N LEU A 72 15.93 -16.30 7.72
CA LEU A 72 14.59 -16.57 8.22
C LEU A 72 13.62 -15.63 7.48
N THR A 73 12.85 -16.18 6.55
CA THR A 73 11.90 -15.40 5.76
C THR A 73 10.81 -14.89 6.70
N ILE A 74 10.74 -13.57 6.86
CA ILE A 74 9.73 -12.90 7.68
C ILE A 74 8.36 -13.17 7.05
N SER A 75 7.48 -13.82 7.80
CA SER A 75 6.08 -14.02 7.40
C SER A 75 5.30 -12.71 7.55
N LYS A 76 4.46 -12.39 6.56
CA LYS A 76 3.74 -11.11 6.48
C LYS A 76 2.29 -11.35 6.11
N ALA A 77 1.37 -10.77 6.88
CA ALA A 77 -0.06 -10.80 6.60
C ALA A 77 -0.58 -9.40 6.28
N LEU A 78 -1.49 -9.31 5.30
CA LEU A 78 -2.25 -8.11 4.99
C LEU A 78 -3.72 -8.36 5.32
N VAL A 79 -4.20 -7.69 6.37
CA VAL A 79 -5.58 -7.79 6.87
C VAL A 79 -6.38 -6.62 6.33
N LEU A 80 -7.38 -6.92 5.51
CA LEU A 80 -8.23 -5.90 4.90
C LEU A 80 -9.65 -5.98 5.45
N ALA A 81 -10.19 -4.83 5.86
CA ALA A 81 -11.61 -4.66 6.14
C ALA A 81 -12.33 -4.18 4.87
N LYS A 82 -13.19 -5.04 4.32
CA LYS A 82 -13.87 -4.86 3.04
C LYS A 82 -15.38 -4.67 3.21
N VAL A 83 -15.93 -3.73 2.46
CA VAL A 83 -17.36 -3.72 2.09
C VAL A 83 -17.55 -4.17 0.64
N ARG A 84 -18.77 -4.58 0.29
CA ARG A 84 -19.10 -5.19 -1.01
C ARG A 84 -18.62 -4.37 -2.20
N GLU A 85 -18.73 -3.04 -2.13
CA GLU A 85 -18.42 -2.13 -3.23
C GLU A 85 -16.92 -1.97 -3.51
N GLU A 86 -16.04 -2.37 -2.58
CA GLU A 86 -14.59 -2.18 -2.72
C GLU A 86 -13.96 -3.28 -3.59
N ASN A 87 -13.11 -2.87 -4.54
CA ASN A 87 -12.30 -3.80 -5.33
C ASN A 87 -10.97 -4.11 -4.63
N VAL A 88 -10.70 -5.39 -4.40
CA VAL A 88 -9.48 -5.92 -3.76
C VAL A 88 -8.57 -6.70 -4.72
N SER A 89 -8.82 -6.68 -6.03
CA SER A 89 -7.99 -7.38 -7.02
C SER A 89 -6.53 -6.92 -7.03
N TRP A 90 -6.25 -5.71 -6.56
CA TRP A 90 -4.89 -5.18 -6.43
C TRP A 90 -4.01 -5.98 -5.46
N VAL A 91 -4.62 -6.75 -4.56
CA VAL A 91 -3.92 -7.57 -3.56
C VAL A 91 -3.22 -8.77 -4.22
N ASP A 92 -3.69 -9.21 -5.39
CA ASP A 92 -3.08 -10.32 -6.13
C ASP A 92 -1.62 -10.03 -6.50
N ASP A 93 -1.30 -8.77 -6.80
CA ASP A 93 0.04 -8.31 -7.15
C ASP A 93 1.03 -8.35 -5.96
N LEU A 94 0.52 -8.50 -4.73
CA LEU A 94 1.34 -8.58 -3.51
C LEU A 94 1.68 -10.00 -3.09
N GLN A 95 1.09 -11.01 -3.72
CA GLN A 95 1.37 -12.41 -3.44
C GLN A 95 2.64 -12.88 -4.16
N PRO A 96 3.43 -13.80 -3.56
CA PRO A 96 3.24 -14.43 -2.26
C PRO A 96 3.87 -13.63 -1.10
N GLN A 97 4.30 -12.38 -1.33
CA GLN A 97 5.04 -11.62 -0.33
C GLN A 97 4.16 -11.27 0.88
N TRP A 98 2.89 -10.97 0.65
CA TRP A 98 1.88 -10.75 1.68
C TRP A 98 0.81 -11.83 1.61
N ILE A 99 0.48 -12.43 2.76
CA ILE A 99 -0.63 -13.38 2.90
C ILE A 99 -1.91 -12.56 3.13
N PRO A 100 -2.89 -12.58 2.20
CA PRO A 100 -4.08 -11.76 2.34
C PRO A 100 -5.12 -12.41 3.27
N TYR A 101 -5.63 -11.62 4.21
CA TYR A 101 -6.79 -11.94 5.03
C TYR A 101 -7.84 -10.85 4.83
N ILE A 102 -8.79 -11.11 3.92
CA ILE A 102 -9.79 -10.11 3.54
C ILE A 102 -11.10 -10.46 4.25
N TYR A 103 -11.50 -9.61 5.19
CA TYR A 103 -12.72 -9.76 5.97
C TYR A 103 -13.83 -8.88 5.40
N THR A 104 -15.03 -9.43 5.24
CA THR A 104 -16.19 -8.72 4.66
C THR A 104 -17.29 -8.51 5.69
N ALA A 105 -17.85 -7.29 5.70
CA ALA A 105 -19.03 -6.94 6.48
C ALA A 105 -20.36 -7.44 5.85
N ASP A 106 -20.31 -7.88 4.60
CA ASP A 106 -21.49 -8.16 3.76
C ASP A 106 -21.70 -9.66 3.47
N ASN A 107 -20.98 -10.54 4.18
CA ASN A 107 -20.98 -11.99 3.98
C ASN A 107 -20.77 -12.39 2.50
N GLU A 108 -19.89 -11.66 1.81
CA GLU A 108 -19.53 -11.92 0.42
C GLU A 108 -18.75 -13.25 0.29
N PRO A 109 -19.19 -14.19 -0.58
CA PRO A 109 -18.49 -15.47 -0.77
C PRO A 109 -17.03 -15.27 -1.21
N GLY A 110 -16.13 -16.10 -0.70
CA GLY A 110 -14.70 -16.05 -1.04
C GLY A 110 -13.87 -15.16 -0.10
N TYR A 111 -14.51 -14.44 0.82
CA TYR A 111 -13.86 -13.64 1.86
C TYR A 111 -14.23 -14.14 3.25
N PHE A 112 -13.43 -13.77 4.26
CA PHE A 112 -13.71 -14.14 5.65
C PHE A 112 -14.88 -13.33 6.20
N PRO A 113 -15.93 -13.94 6.76
CA PRO A 113 -17.02 -13.19 7.36
C PRO A 113 -16.55 -12.55 8.67
N VAL A 114 -17.04 -11.35 8.98
CA VAL A 114 -17.05 -10.84 10.35
C VAL A 114 -18.25 -11.42 11.11
N PRO A 115 -18.16 -11.58 12.45
CA PRO A 115 -19.27 -12.09 13.25
C PRO A 115 -20.52 -11.18 13.20
N GLU A 116 -20.33 -9.86 13.11
CA GLU A 116 -21.42 -8.88 12.97
C GLU A 116 -20.90 -7.60 12.28
N ASN A 117 -21.74 -6.92 11.50
CA ASN A 117 -21.40 -5.62 10.89
C ASN A 117 -21.53 -4.48 11.92
N LYS A 118 -20.60 -4.45 12.88
CA LYS A 118 -20.57 -3.53 14.01
C LYS A 118 -19.13 -3.13 14.36
N GLY A 119 -18.82 -1.84 14.39
CA GLY A 119 -17.48 -1.33 14.66
C GLY A 119 -16.56 -1.21 13.44
N ARG A 120 -17.13 -1.18 12.21
CA ARG A 120 -16.41 -1.00 10.94
C ARG A 120 -15.18 -1.93 10.83
N GLU A 121 -14.01 -1.40 10.46
CA GLU A 121 -12.76 -2.16 10.32
C GLU A 121 -12.29 -2.79 11.63
N GLY A 122 -12.65 -2.21 12.78
CA GLY A 122 -12.29 -2.77 14.08
C GLY A 122 -12.82 -4.18 14.30
N MET A 123 -13.97 -4.52 13.71
CA MET A 123 -14.47 -5.90 13.80
C MET A 123 -13.61 -6.89 13.02
N ALA A 124 -13.19 -6.52 11.81
CA ALA A 124 -12.28 -7.33 11.01
C ALA A 124 -10.95 -7.54 11.74
N TYR A 125 -10.39 -6.46 12.30
CA TYR A 125 -9.07 -6.49 12.93
C TYR A 125 -9.08 -7.30 14.23
N LEU A 126 -10.07 -7.08 15.10
CA LEU A 126 -10.24 -7.86 16.32
C LEU A 126 -10.50 -9.33 16.00
N THR A 127 -11.33 -9.64 15.01
CA THR A 127 -11.58 -11.03 14.58
C THR A 127 -10.30 -11.70 14.11
N HIS A 128 -9.50 -11.03 13.28
CA HIS A 128 -8.21 -11.57 12.83
C HIS A 128 -7.26 -11.86 14.00
N ILE A 129 -7.08 -10.89 14.89
CA ILE A 129 -6.19 -11.01 16.05
C ILE A 129 -6.65 -12.16 16.95
N ILE A 130 -7.95 -12.26 17.23
CA ILE A 130 -8.51 -13.27 18.13
C ILE A 130 -8.39 -14.67 17.51
N ASP A 131 -8.72 -14.84 16.24
CA ASP A 131 -8.80 -16.16 15.61
C ASP A 131 -7.42 -16.72 15.30
N ASN A 132 -6.44 -15.85 15.02
CA ASN A 132 -5.08 -16.23 14.66
C ASN A 132 -4.06 -16.01 15.77
N TYR A 133 -4.49 -15.66 17.00
CA TYR A 133 -3.62 -15.18 18.07
C TYR A 133 -2.34 -16.03 18.23
N ASP A 134 -2.45 -17.36 18.27
CA ASP A 134 -1.30 -18.25 18.47
C ASP A 134 -0.43 -18.43 17.19
N THR A 135 -1.02 -18.17 16.02
CA THR A 135 -0.44 -18.42 14.69
C THR A 135 -0.21 -17.15 13.86
N LEU A 136 -0.23 -15.98 14.49
CA LEU A 136 0.07 -14.69 13.85
C LEU A 136 1.41 -14.76 13.08
N THR A 137 1.44 -14.09 11.92
CA THR A 137 2.67 -13.83 11.16
C THR A 137 3.56 -12.84 11.89
N ASP A 138 4.86 -12.84 11.57
CA ASP A 138 5.86 -11.98 12.22
C ASP A 138 5.49 -10.49 12.12
N ILE A 139 4.94 -10.08 10.97
CA ILE A 139 4.37 -8.75 10.75
C ILE A 139 2.95 -8.90 10.21
N THR A 140 2.03 -8.11 10.74
CA THR A 140 0.66 -7.98 10.23
C THR A 140 0.36 -6.52 9.96
N VAL A 141 -0.12 -6.21 8.74
CA VAL A 141 -0.60 -4.88 8.36
C VAL A 141 -2.12 -4.90 8.30
N PHE A 142 -2.76 -3.93 8.95
CA PHE A 142 -4.20 -3.74 8.97
C PHE A 142 -4.54 -2.49 8.15
N MET A 143 -5.40 -2.62 7.14
CA MET A 143 -5.78 -1.51 6.24
C MET A 143 -7.24 -1.60 5.77
N HIS A 144 -7.78 -0.47 5.30
CA HIS A 144 -9.02 -0.47 4.54
C HIS A 144 -8.81 -1.12 3.17
N ALA A 145 -9.85 -1.75 2.62
CA ALA A 145 -9.71 -2.62 1.46
C ALA A 145 -9.54 -1.90 0.11
N SER A 146 -10.09 -0.69 -0.08
CA SER A 146 -9.94 0.02 -1.36
C SER A 146 -8.47 0.33 -1.69
N ALA A 147 -8.13 0.22 -2.98
CA ALA A 147 -6.79 0.46 -3.52
C ALA A 147 -6.32 1.91 -3.37
N THR A 148 -7.26 2.83 -3.19
CA THR A 148 -7.01 4.26 -3.00
C THR A 148 -7.71 4.71 -1.72
N GLN A 149 -6.95 5.32 -0.80
CA GLN A 149 -7.45 5.73 0.52
C GLN A 149 -6.92 7.11 0.88
N TRP A 150 -7.79 8.02 1.30
CA TRP A 150 -7.36 9.33 1.82
C TRP A 150 -6.51 9.22 3.10
N HIS A 151 -6.60 8.08 3.77
CA HIS A 151 -5.78 7.71 4.91
C HIS A 151 -4.29 7.57 4.54
N ASN A 152 -4.00 7.12 3.31
CA ASN A 152 -2.66 6.98 2.77
C ASN A 152 -2.11 8.35 2.40
N ASP A 153 -1.08 8.81 3.11
CA ASP A 153 -0.43 10.10 2.88
C ASP A 153 0.94 9.98 2.19
N VAL A 154 1.27 8.79 1.68
CA VAL A 154 2.40 8.49 0.79
C VAL A 154 1.94 7.78 -0.48
N GLY A 155 2.72 7.88 -1.56
CA GLY A 155 2.49 7.12 -2.79
C GLY A 155 1.19 7.47 -3.53
N ASP A 156 0.82 8.75 -3.58
CA ASP A 156 -0.41 9.25 -4.22
C ASP A 156 -1.68 8.56 -3.73
N THR A 157 -1.75 8.28 -2.43
CA THR A 157 -2.87 7.63 -1.75
C THR A 157 -3.10 6.14 -2.11
N ASN A 158 -2.21 5.54 -2.90
CA ASN A 158 -2.32 4.14 -3.35
C ASN A 158 -1.82 3.14 -2.29
N SER A 159 -2.66 2.16 -1.95
CA SER A 159 -2.39 1.17 -0.90
C SER A 159 -1.21 0.24 -1.22
N SER A 160 -1.06 -0.18 -2.48
CA SER A 160 0.10 -0.99 -2.92
C SER A 160 1.41 -0.21 -2.79
N ASN A 161 1.40 1.08 -3.14
CA ASN A 161 2.59 1.93 -3.01
C ASN A 161 3.01 2.07 -1.54
N VAL A 162 2.06 2.36 -0.64
CA VAL A 162 2.31 2.43 0.81
C VAL A 162 2.99 1.15 1.31
N LEU A 163 2.45 -0.02 0.94
CA LEU A 163 3.00 -1.32 1.34
C LEU A 163 4.37 -1.59 0.72
N SER A 164 4.62 -1.16 -0.52
CA SER A 164 5.90 -1.35 -1.18
C SER A 164 7.03 -0.49 -0.58
N MET A 165 6.68 0.69 -0.07
CA MET A 165 7.62 1.63 0.53
C MET A 165 7.85 1.39 2.04
N LEU A 166 6.93 0.65 2.69
CA LEU A 166 6.97 0.43 4.14
C LEU A 166 8.25 -0.29 4.58
N ARG A 167 9.05 0.36 5.41
CA ARG A 167 10.27 -0.20 6.00
C ARG A 167 9.94 -1.16 7.14
N LEU A 168 9.93 -2.45 6.83
CA LEU A 168 9.63 -3.52 7.78
C LEU A 168 10.61 -3.60 8.96
N ASP A 169 11.87 -3.18 8.79
CA ASP A 169 12.82 -3.09 9.90
C ASP A 169 12.38 -2.07 10.96
N THR A 170 11.82 -0.93 10.52
CA THR A 170 11.25 0.08 11.41
C THR A 170 10.01 -0.47 12.13
N VAL A 171 9.15 -1.20 11.41
CA VAL A 171 7.99 -1.90 12.03
C VAL A 171 8.46 -2.86 13.11
N LYS A 172 9.48 -3.68 12.82
CA LYS A 172 10.07 -4.62 13.78
C LYS A 172 10.66 -3.94 15.00
N GLN A 173 11.38 -2.85 14.80
CA GLN A 173 12.02 -2.11 15.87
C GLN A 173 11.00 -1.47 16.82
N LYS A 174 9.92 -0.89 16.26
CA LYS A 174 8.89 -0.18 17.04
C LYS A 174 7.81 -1.10 17.59
N GLY A 175 7.52 -2.22 16.92
CA GLY A 175 6.45 -3.15 17.28
C GLY A 175 5.05 -2.69 16.85
N TYR A 176 4.77 -1.39 16.88
CA TYR A 176 3.56 -0.75 16.35
C TYR A 176 3.95 0.50 15.57
N VAL A 177 3.36 0.70 14.39
CA VAL A 177 3.45 1.96 13.63
C VAL A 177 2.10 2.25 12.98
N ASN A 178 1.66 3.51 13.02
CA ASN A 178 0.57 3.96 12.15
C ASN A 178 1.15 4.15 10.73
N LEU A 179 0.41 3.73 9.69
CA LEU A 179 0.86 3.90 8.31
C LEU A 179 0.77 5.35 7.83
N ARG A 180 -0.06 6.17 8.48
CA ARG A 180 -0.16 7.61 8.25
C ARG A 180 0.85 8.35 9.13
N CYS A 181 1.44 9.41 8.59
CA CYS A 181 2.33 10.31 9.34
C CYS A 181 1.69 11.67 9.64
N GLN A 182 0.70 12.11 8.84
CA GLN A 182 -0.01 13.36 9.08
C GLN A 182 -0.79 13.36 10.40
N HIS A 183 -0.55 14.39 11.21
CA HIS A 183 -1.16 14.55 12.54
C HIS A 183 -2.68 14.75 12.56
N ARG A 184 -3.28 15.20 11.45
CA ARG A 184 -4.72 15.48 11.43
C ARG A 184 -5.52 14.36 10.74
N PRO A 185 -6.63 13.90 11.38
CA PRO A 185 -7.07 14.24 12.74
C PRO A 185 -6.31 13.43 13.83
N GLY A 186 -6.48 13.81 15.10
CA GLY A 186 -6.08 13.00 16.26
C GLY A 186 -4.88 13.50 17.07
N CYS A 187 -3.87 14.10 16.43
CA CYS A 187 -2.69 14.65 17.10
C CYS A 187 -2.74 16.18 17.25
N PRO A 188 -2.14 16.74 18.32
CA PRO A 188 -1.53 16.03 19.46
C PRO A 188 -2.56 15.51 20.48
N THR A 189 -3.80 16.00 20.44
CA THR A 189 -4.84 15.63 21.38
C THR A 189 -6.17 15.46 20.65
N ALA A 190 -6.71 14.25 20.69
CA ALA A 190 -8.04 13.92 20.19
C ALA A 190 -9.11 14.14 21.27
N VAL A 191 -8.80 13.79 22.52
CA VAL A 191 -9.75 13.82 23.64
C VAL A 191 -9.08 14.26 24.94
N ARG A 192 -9.81 15.05 25.72
CA ARG A 192 -9.53 15.37 27.13
C ARG A 192 -10.66 14.80 28.00
N PRO A 193 -10.57 13.55 28.50
CA PRO A 193 -11.72 12.84 29.06
C PRO A 193 -12.44 13.53 30.23
N PHE A 194 -11.74 14.43 30.92
CA PHE A 194 -12.24 15.16 32.09
C PHE A 194 -12.55 16.64 31.82
N ASP A 195 -12.47 17.09 30.56
CA ASP A 195 -12.80 18.45 30.17
C ASP A 195 -14.32 18.70 30.32
N PRO A 196 -14.76 19.69 31.11
CA PRO A 196 -16.18 20.02 31.28
C PRO A 196 -16.93 20.23 29.96
N GLU A 197 -16.28 20.76 28.92
CA GLU A 197 -16.90 20.95 27.61
C GLU A 197 -17.21 19.60 26.96
N LEU A 198 -16.27 18.64 27.01
CA LEU A 198 -16.47 17.29 26.46
C LEU A 198 -17.50 16.47 27.25
N LEU A 199 -17.53 16.64 28.57
CA LEU A 199 -18.57 16.04 29.43
C LEU A 199 -19.97 16.58 29.11
N SER A 200 -20.07 17.79 28.55
CA SER A 200 -21.34 18.38 28.08
C SER A 200 -21.59 18.20 26.58
N SER A 201 -20.72 17.46 25.88
CA SER A 201 -20.80 17.30 24.43
C SER A 201 -22.08 16.56 24.00
N SER A 202 -22.60 16.94 22.83
CA SER A 202 -23.65 16.18 22.14
C SER A 202 -23.15 14.80 21.68
N SER A 203 -21.84 14.67 21.42
CA SER A 203 -21.20 13.39 21.11
C SER A 203 -21.26 12.45 22.31
N ILE A 204 -21.95 11.33 22.15
CA ILE A 204 -22.05 10.30 23.19
C ILE A 204 -20.67 9.71 23.54
N VAL A 205 -19.74 9.65 22.58
CA VAL A 205 -18.37 9.17 22.78
C VAL A 205 -17.62 10.10 23.72
N TYR A 206 -17.64 11.41 23.47
CA TYR A 206 -16.92 12.36 24.32
C TYR A 206 -17.56 12.47 25.71
N ARG A 207 -18.89 12.52 25.78
CA ARG A 207 -19.62 12.60 27.05
C ARG A 207 -19.38 11.39 27.95
N ASN A 208 -19.31 10.19 27.38
CA ASN A 208 -19.17 8.93 28.12
C ASN A 208 -17.75 8.33 28.02
N PHE A 209 -16.75 9.12 27.65
CA PHE A 209 -15.43 8.59 27.27
C PHE A 209 -14.77 7.81 28.40
N THR A 210 -14.85 8.30 29.64
CA THR A 210 -14.27 7.62 30.82
C THR A 210 -14.90 6.25 31.02
N THR A 211 -16.22 6.12 30.92
CA THR A 211 -16.93 4.85 30.98
C THR A 211 -16.48 3.91 29.86
N ILE A 212 -16.49 4.37 28.61
CA ILE A 212 -16.05 3.59 27.44
C ILE A 212 -14.63 3.06 27.64
N TYR A 213 -13.71 3.92 28.09
CA TYR A 213 -12.32 3.54 28.35
C TYR A 213 -12.21 2.46 29.44
N THR A 214 -12.88 2.65 30.57
CA THR A 214 -12.83 1.71 31.69
C THR A 214 -13.42 0.34 31.34
N GLU A 215 -14.47 0.30 30.52
CA GLU A 215 -15.08 -0.94 30.02
C GLU A 215 -14.14 -1.67 29.04
N LEU A 216 -13.61 -0.97 28.03
CA LEU A 216 -12.71 -1.55 27.02
C LEU A 216 -11.46 -2.16 27.66
N PHE A 217 -10.80 -1.38 28.52
CA PHE A 217 -9.53 -1.79 29.12
C PHE A 217 -9.67 -2.55 30.44
N ASN A 218 -10.90 -2.74 30.94
CA ASN A 218 -11.20 -3.36 32.24
C ASN A 218 -10.34 -2.76 33.36
N THR A 219 -10.47 -1.45 33.54
CA THR A 219 -9.65 -0.66 34.46
C THR A 219 -10.50 0.35 35.23
N SER A 220 -9.91 1.03 36.21
CA SER A 220 -10.59 2.03 37.02
C SER A 220 -10.45 3.44 36.43
N ILE A 221 -11.34 4.35 36.83
CA ILE A 221 -11.38 5.73 36.31
C ILE A 221 -10.08 6.50 36.58
N GLU A 222 -9.37 6.18 37.65
CA GLU A 222 -8.09 6.81 38.03
C GLU A 222 -6.97 6.55 37.02
N THR A 223 -7.12 5.50 36.20
CA THR A 223 -6.15 5.15 35.15
C THR A 223 -6.43 5.83 33.81
N VAL A 224 -7.59 6.48 33.65
CA VAL A 224 -7.95 7.17 32.41
C VAL A 224 -6.98 8.34 32.20
N PRO A 225 -6.29 8.42 31.05
CA PRO A 225 -5.38 9.53 30.78
C PRO A 225 -6.10 10.88 30.71
N LYS A 226 -5.40 11.95 31.09
CA LYS A 226 -5.93 13.33 31.01
C LYS A 226 -6.08 13.82 29.57
N GLU A 227 -5.18 13.37 28.70
CA GLU A 227 -5.17 13.67 27.28
C GLU A 227 -4.87 12.39 26.52
N ILE A 228 -5.58 12.19 25.42
CA ILE A 228 -5.37 11.09 24.50
C ILE A 228 -5.21 11.68 23.12
N GLY A 229 -4.17 11.26 22.41
CA GLY A 229 -3.90 11.65 21.05
C GLY A 229 -3.08 10.60 20.34
N GLY A 230 -3.42 10.34 19.09
CA GLY A 230 -2.72 9.40 18.25
C GLY A 230 -2.98 9.79 16.81
N VAL A 231 -2.09 9.40 15.90
CA VAL A 231 -2.38 9.55 14.48
C VAL A 231 -3.64 8.73 14.20
N CYS A 232 -4.62 9.38 13.57
CA CYS A 232 -5.94 8.81 13.34
C CYS A 232 -5.93 7.48 12.59
N CYS A 233 -7.11 6.87 12.70
CA CYS A 233 -7.76 6.02 11.70
C CYS A 233 -7.41 4.55 11.90
N GLY A 234 -7.74 3.70 10.94
CA GLY A 234 -7.61 2.25 11.08
C GLY A 234 -6.49 1.64 10.25
N GLN A 235 -5.34 2.30 10.07
CA GLN A 235 -4.25 1.75 9.26
C GLN A 235 -2.90 1.71 9.97
N PHE A 236 -2.41 0.51 10.29
CA PHE A 236 -1.20 0.31 11.08
C PHE A 236 -0.51 -1.02 10.76
N ALA A 237 0.77 -1.10 11.10
CA ALA A 237 1.56 -2.32 11.05
C ALA A 237 2.00 -2.73 12.46
N LEU A 238 1.96 -4.03 12.72
CA LEU A 238 2.25 -4.62 14.02
C LEU A 238 3.19 -5.81 13.88
N THR A 239 4.05 -5.98 14.88
CA THR A 239 4.74 -7.25 15.07
C THR A 239 3.87 -8.24 15.86
N LYS A 240 4.11 -9.53 15.64
CA LYS A 240 3.51 -10.59 16.46
C LYS A 240 3.73 -10.35 17.95
N GLU A 241 4.95 -10.02 18.33
CA GLU A 241 5.35 -9.80 19.73
C GLU A 241 4.54 -8.66 20.33
N ARG A 242 4.29 -7.58 19.57
CA ARG A 242 3.51 -6.45 20.05
C ARG A 242 2.06 -6.84 20.32
N ILE A 243 1.45 -7.62 19.44
CA ILE A 243 0.09 -8.13 19.65
C ILE A 243 0.03 -9.03 20.90
N HIS A 244 1.06 -9.86 21.12
CA HIS A 244 1.15 -10.77 22.27
C HIS A 244 1.41 -10.10 23.61
N GLN A 245 1.84 -8.83 23.64
CA GLN A 245 1.95 -8.08 24.90
C GLN A 245 0.60 -7.85 25.58
N ARG A 246 -0.50 -7.87 24.81
CA ARG A 246 -1.87 -7.88 25.35
C ARG A 246 -2.44 -9.29 25.23
N ARG A 247 -3.07 -9.79 26.29
CA ARG A 247 -3.65 -11.14 26.30
C ARG A 247 -4.81 -11.26 25.33
N ARG A 248 -5.03 -12.46 24.77
CA ARG A 248 -6.14 -12.75 23.87
C ARG A 248 -7.50 -12.36 24.44
N GLU A 249 -7.72 -12.60 25.74
CA GLU A 249 -8.98 -12.30 26.42
C GLU A 249 -9.29 -10.80 26.47
N ASP A 250 -8.26 -9.95 26.43
CA ASP A 250 -8.46 -8.51 26.40
C ASP A 250 -8.98 -8.05 25.03
N TYR A 251 -8.49 -8.65 23.93
CA TYR A 251 -9.05 -8.43 22.59
C TYR A 251 -10.49 -8.96 22.47
N VAL A 252 -10.76 -10.14 23.05
CA VAL A 252 -12.12 -10.70 23.12
C VAL A 252 -13.06 -9.75 23.86
N ARG A 253 -12.66 -9.22 25.01
CA ARG A 253 -13.46 -8.24 25.75
C ARG A 253 -13.74 -6.97 24.93
N MET A 254 -12.75 -6.44 24.21
CA MET A 254 -12.95 -5.28 23.35
C MET A 254 -13.99 -5.57 22.26
N ARG A 255 -13.95 -6.76 21.67
CA ARG A 255 -14.95 -7.21 20.69
C ARG A 255 -16.33 -7.39 21.33
N ASP A 256 -16.40 -7.98 22.52
CA ASP A 256 -17.67 -8.19 23.23
C ASP A 256 -18.30 -6.86 23.68
N TRP A 257 -17.47 -5.86 24.04
CA TRP A 257 -17.93 -4.48 24.25
C TRP A 257 -18.55 -3.90 22.98
N ALA A 258 -17.91 -4.10 21.83
CA ALA A 258 -18.42 -3.64 20.54
C ALA A 258 -19.81 -4.23 20.21
N PHE A 259 -20.07 -5.49 20.56
CA PHE A 259 -21.39 -6.11 20.37
C PHE A 259 -22.43 -5.65 21.39
N SER A 260 -22.05 -5.58 22.67
CA SER A 260 -22.99 -5.34 23.78
C SER A 260 -23.43 -3.89 23.90
N THR A 261 -22.63 -2.95 23.38
CA THR A 261 -22.96 -1.53 23.45
C THR A 261 -24.12 -1.12 22.54
N SER A 262 -24.94 -0.18 23.03
CA SER A 262 -26.05 0.40 22.26
C SER A 262 -25.60 1.43 21.21
N LEU A 263 -24.31 1.74 21.14
CA LEU A 263 -23.74 2.65 20.13
C LEU A 263 -23.91 2.07 18.72
N ASP A 264 -24.08 2.89 17.69
CA ASP A 264 -24.19 2.39 16.32
C ASP A 264 -22.84 1.91 15.74
N ASN A 265 -22.89 1.28 14.55
CA ASN A 265 -21.71 0.75 13.85
C ASN A 265 -20.61 1.80 13.67
N PHE A 266 -20.99 3.01 13.25
CA PHE A 266 -20.06 4.10 12.99
C PHE A 266 -19.38 4.57 14.27
N THR A 267 -20.18 4.78 15.33
CA THR A 267 -19.73 5.29 16.62
C THR A 267 -18.77 4.32 17.31
N VAL A 268 -19.05 3.02 17.26
CA VAL A 268 -18.11 1.99 17.74
C VAL A 268 -16.80 2.04 16.96
N GLY A 269 -16.86 2.16 15.63
CA GLY A 269 -15.67 2.29 14.78
C GLY A 269 -14.83 3.52 15.17
N SER A 270 -15.46 4.68 15.37
CA SER A 270 -14.77 5.91 15.79
C SER A 270 -14.09 5.78 17.15
N VAL A 271 -14.62 4.99 18.08
CA VAL A 271 -13.97 4.70 19.36
C VAL A 271 -12.67 3.92 19.14
N PHE A 272 -12.70 2.89 18.31
CA PHE A 272 -11.49 2.11 17.99
C PHE A 272 -10.45 2.91 17.20
N GLU A 273 -10.86 3.67 16.17
CA GLU A 273 -9.95 4.54 15.41
C GLU A 273 -9.17 5.52 16.30
N MET A 274 -9.77 5.96 17.41
CA MET A 274 -9.15 6.85 18.38
C MET A 274 -8.22 6.16 19.36
N LEU A 275 -8.38 4.85 19.54
CA LEU A 275 -7.75 4.08 20.62
C LEU A 275 -6.82 2.98 20.14
N TRP A 276 -6.61 2.78 18.83
CA TRP A 276 -5.72 1.71 18.34
C TRP A 276 -4.33 1.75 18.96
N HIS A 277 -3.72 2.93 19.07
CA HIS A 277 -2.41 3.06 19.71
C HIS A 277 -2.44 2.58 21.18
N MET A 278 -3.50 2.88 21.92
CA MET A 278 -3.71 2.39 23.29
C MET A 278 -4.00 0.88 23.35
N VAL A 279 -4.76 0.35 22.38
CA VAL A 279 -4.98 -1.09 22.23
C VAL A 279 -3.63 -1.80 22.08
N PHE A 280 -2.68 -1.19 21.37
CA PHE A 280 -1.33 -1.73 21.19
C PHE A 280 -0.29 -1.14 22.15
N LEU A 281 -0.73 -0.64 23.30
CA LEU A 281 0.13 -0.27 24.45
C LEU A 281 1.13 0.86 24.16
N GLU A 282 0.84 1.73 23.21
CA GLU A 282 1.54 3.01 23.09
C GLU A 282 1.11 4.00 24.18
N ASP A 283 1.89 5.07 24.34
CA ASP A 283 1.58 6.14 25.29
C ASP A 283 0.24 6.84 24.97
N PRO A 284 -0.46 7.39 25.98
CA PRO A 284 -1.72 8.11 25.78
C PRO A 284 -1.70 9.15 24.65
N VAL A 285 -0.56 9.85 24.52
CA VAL A 285 -0.27 10.77 23.42
C VAL A 285 0.88 10.19 22.60
N SER A 286 0.55 9.50 21.50
CA SER A 286 1.49 8.87 20.57
C SER A 286 1.47 9.58 19.21
N CYS A 287 2.16 10.71 19.15
CA CYS A 287 2.19 11.60 17.99
C CYS A 287 3.64 11.87 17.55
N PRO A 288 4.25 10.96 16.76
CA PRO A 288 5.62 11.13 16.29
C PRO A 288 5.75 12.37 15.41
N ASP A 289 6.96 12.95 15.33
CA ASP A 289 7.20 14.03 14.36
C ASP A 289 6.88 13.56 12.94
N THR A 290 6.22 14.42 12.16
CA THR A 290 5.70 14.04 10.84
C THR A 290 6.84 13.72 9.87
N GLN A 291 7.90 14.52 9.88
CA GLN A 291 9.04 14.32 8.98
C GLN A 291 9.85 13.09 9.38
N GLN A 292 10.08 12.91 10.68
CA GLN A 292 10.72 11.72 11.21
C GLN A 292 9.94 10.45 10.83
N CYS A 293 8.61 10.48 10.92
CA CYS A 293 7.75 9.37 10.51
C CYS A 293 7.95 9.02 9.03
N TYR A 294 7.91 10.00 8.11
CA TYR A 294 8.14 9.77 6.69
C TYR A 294 9.53 9.20 6.39
N CYS A 295 10.55 9.74 7.03
CA CYS A 295 11.93 9.28 6.88
C CYS A 295 12.10 7.83 7.37
N GLU A 296 11.60 7.51 8.57
CA GLU A 296 11.80 6.19 9.18
C GLU A 296 10.94 5.09 8.53
N LEU A 297 9.69 5.40 8.16
CA LEU A 297 8.77 4.41 7.60
C LEU A 297 8.91 4.24 6.09
N TYR A 298 9.30 5.29 5.37
CA TYR A 298 9.19 5.32 3.91
C TYR A 298 10.47 5.83 3.20
N ASP A 299 11.55 6.08 3.95
CA ASP A 299 12.82 6.62 3.42
C ASP A 299 12.67 7.99 2.74
N LEU A 300 11.63 8.74 3.14
CA LEU A 300 11.34 10.09 2.64
C LEU A 300 11.89 11.13 3.63
N CYS A 301 13.22 11.19 3.74
CA CYS A 301 13.92 12.13 4.60
C CYS A 301 14.08 13.50 3.93
N ASN A 302 14.11 14.58 4.70
CA ASN A 302 14.59 15.86 4.18
C ASN A 302 16.11 15.76 3.96
N GLU A 303 16.59 16.30 2.84
CA GLU A 303 18.02 16.47 2.56
C GLU A 303 18.69 17.45 3.53
#